data_AF-A0A9P4M7T1-F1
#
_entry.id   AF-A0A9P4M7T1-F1
#
_cell.length_a   1.000
_cell.length_b   1.000
_cell.length_c   1.000
_cell.angle_alpha   90.00
_cell.angle_beta   90.00
_cell.angle_gamma   90.00
#
_symmetry.space_group_name_H-M   'P 1'
#
loop_
_entity.id
_entity.type
_entity.pdbx_description
1 polymer ?
#
loop_
_entity_poly.entity_id
_entity_poly.type
_entity_poly.pdbx_seq_one_letter_code
_entity_poly.pdbx_strand_id
1 'polypeptide(L)'
;MYGAARRAVDVSFAEKGRGNASFIEVTKYANIDDFSPSDFRYGKLKDAEIAQWIEQSGRYQPTKASSGSKDVVGGLRILLCERAYGLKFDLDLETYTTLESKFHLPAATIPTLANEAGTYSRHFTYDKSDINKVTRIGIIIKMPQKREIANYGLSMSYDLDTGCTTAFIFASEIMTPFETRNSESRAIKYSPRCSEAQHRVPKHDLTDKRADDKVWSASKIAMEESSKMWHTELGSVIADFYDAWAHPTCLPCIILTDHMRRTKHFCEWGKPMQLTWEIERDLGVTSVGSPYAFVRGASSAYSVQHIDRAKAEELTVRINTQSTRILFTSRSPELNRRCSEYMLAVHNMLPKLGSFDQLGGPVHSQLAEVLEFNIHQAEAVRSHVEGMKARMALQLNVLYSVVAQEDNRLSARLAASSGKDSTSMKILAFITALFLPGTFVATLFSMGMFAWRFDNGTSANGTENSSTVSNQFWIYWATALPLTAVTLIGWALWWQVEMRVFRKAFAEALDEAETVPAVGGTAEEGDVKLDRRKRRPAWLKTLKIGEEHS
;
A
#
# COMPACT_ATOMS: atom_id res chain seq x y z
N MET A 1 -25.92 -8.67 29.38
CA MET A 1 -25.40 -7.59 28.51
C MET A 1 -24.99 -8.06 27.10
N TYR A 2 -24.33 -9.22 26.91
CA TYR A 2 -23.90 -9.65 25.56
C TYR A 2 -24.98 -10.25 24.63
N GLY A 3 -26.23 -10.39 25.08
CA GLY A 3 -27.28 -11.10 24.32
C GLY A 3 -27.61 -10.50 22.95
N ALA A 4 -27.55 -9.17 22.79
CA ALA A 4 -27.78 -8.52 21.50
C ALA A 4 -26.61 -8.77 20.51
N ALA A 5 -25.36 -8.64 21.00
CA ALA A 5 -24.17 -8.92 20.21
C ALA A 5 -24.06 -10.40 19.83
N ARG A 6 -24.50 -11.31 20.70
CA ARG A 6 -24.51 -12.75 20.45
C ARG A 6 -25.48 -13.14 19.32
N ARG A 7 -26.72 -12.65 19.39
CA ARG A 7 -27.75 -12.89 18.36
C ARG A 7 -27.35 -12.43 16.96
N ALA A 8 -26.54 -11.36 16.86
CA ALA A 8 -26.04 -10.87 15.58
C ALA A 8 -24.98 -11.79 14.94
N VAL A 9 -24.34 -12.67 15.74
CA VAL A 9 -23.23 -13.52 15.29
C VAL A 9 -23.63 -15.00 15.22
N ASP A 10 -24.78 -15.40 15.76
CA ASP A 10 -25.32 -16.78 15.62
C ASP A 10 -25.47 -17.21 14.14
N VAL A 11 -25.67 -16.27 13.21
CA VAL A 11 -25.65 -16.49 11.74
C VAL A 11 -24.27 -16.89 11.17
N SER A 12 -23.22 -16.85 12.00
CA SER A 12 -21.85 -17.16 11.61
C SER A 12 -21.47 -18.62 11.90
N PHE A 13 -22.35 -19.44 12.47
CA PHE A 13 -22.09 -20.88 12.58
C PHE A 13 -22.55 -21.59 11.29
N ALA A 14 -21.87 -22.68 10.91
CA ALA A 14 -22.30 -23.47 9.76
C ALA A 14 -23.61 -24.20 10.08
N GLU A 15 -24.58 -24.23 9.15
CA GLU A 15 -25.84 -24.99 9.32
C GLU A 15 -25.61 -26.48 9.56
N LYS A 16 -24.48 -27.02 9.08
CA LYS A 16 -23.89 -28.30 9.47
C LYS A 16 -22.36 -28.12 9.45
N GLY A 17 -21.70 -28.34 10.59
CA GLY A 17 -20.22 -28.35 10.66
C GLY A 17 -19.64 -29.32 9.63
N ARG A 18 -18.47 -29.01 9.06
CA ARG A 18 -17.76 -29.90 8.13
C ARG A 18 -16.73 -30.79 8.82
N GLY A 19 -16.73 -30.89 10.15
CA GLY A 19 -15.88 -31.85 10.88
C GLY A 19 -14.41 -31.52 10.89
N ASN A 20 -14.07 -30.25 10.73
CA ASN A 20 -12.69 -29.77 10.69
C ASN A 20 -12.29 -29.21 12.06
N ALA A 21 -12.15 -30.10 13.03
CA ALA A 21 -11.61 -29.79 14.34
C ALA A 21 -10.40 -30.68 14.65
N SER A 22 -9.47 -30.15 15.42
CA SER A 22 -8.38 -30.90 16.04
C SER A 22 -8.34 -30.60 17.53
N PHE A 23 -7.72 -31.46 18.30
CA PHE A 23 -7.55 -31.24 19.73
C PHE A 23 -6.08 -31.40 20.13
N ILE A 24 -5.73 -30.69 21.20
CA ILE A 24 -4.51 -30.90 21.97
C ILE A 24 -4.96 -31.00 23.43
N GLU A 25 -4.61 -32.09 24.09
CA GLU A 25 -4.91 -32.34 25.49
C GLU A 25 -3.64 -32.77 26.19
N VAL A 26 -3.33 -32.07 27.28
CA VAL A 26 -2.13 -32.28 28.04
C VAL A 26 -2.42 -32.16 29.51
N THR A 27 -1.90 -33.09 30.31
CA THR A 27 -2.17 -33.16 31.75
C THR A 27 -0.87 -33.19 32.51
N LYS A 28 -0.78 -32.39 33.58
CA LYS A 28 0.33 -32.38 34.54
C LYS A 28 -0.16 -32.98 35.86
N TYR A 29 0.57 -33.96 36.38
CA TYR A 29 0.24 -34.65 37.63
C TYR A 29 1.21 -34.25 38.75
N ALA A 30 0.74 -34.23 39.99
CA ALA A 30 1.59 -33.96 41.14
C ALA A 30 2.69 -35.03 41.28
N ASN A 31 3.91 -34.62 41.64
CA ASN A 31 5.06 -35.50 41.90
C ASN A 31 5.55 -36.32 40.68
N ILE A 32 5.27 -35.83 39.46
CA ILE A 32 5.85 -36.35 38.22
C ILE A 32 6.56 -35.17 37.54
N ASP A 33 7.89 -35.19 37.58
CA ASP A 33 8.72 -34.12 36.98
C ASP A 33 9.05 -34.41 35.51
N ASP A 34 9.02 -35.69 35.09
CA ASP A 34 9.34 -36.10 33.73
C ASP A 34 8.11 -36.21 32.83
N PHE A 35 8.19 -35.58 31.66
CA PHE A 35 7.19 -35.67 30.59
C PHE A 35 7.08 -37.10 30.05
N SER A 36 5.91 -37.73 30.18
CA SER A 36 5.59 -38.95 29.44
C SER A 36 4.86 -38.61 28.13
N PRO A 37 5.26 -39.18 26.98
CA PRO A 37 4.50 -39.04 25.73
C PRO A 37 3.03 -39.49 25.83
N SER A 38 2.69 -40.32 26.83
CA SER A 38 1.30 -40.73 27.11
C SER A 38 0.41 -39.60 27.63
N ASP A 39 1.01 -38.55 28.18
CA ASP A 39 0.31 -37.42 28.81
C ASP A 39 0.00 -36.31 27.81
N PHE A 40 0.53 -36.42 26.59
CA PHE A 40 0.26 -35.53 25.46
C PHE A 40 -0.58 -36.24 24.40
N ARG A 41 -1.82 -35.79 24.24
CA ARG A 41 -2.75 -36.33 23.26
C ARG A 41 -3.10 -35.25 22.24
N TYR A 42 -2.98 -35.57 20.97
CA TYR A 42 -3.43 -34.70 19.89
C TYR A 42 -4.04 -35.53 18.77
N GLY A 43 -4.89 -34.90 17.98
CA GLY A 43 -5.50 -35.57 16.84
C GLY A 43 -6.60 -34.76 16.19
N LYS A 44 -7.13 -35.29 15.08
CA LYS A 44 -8.30 -34.73 14.41
C LYS A 44 -9.59 -35.30 15.03
N LEU A 45 -10.61 -34.47 15.13
CA LEU A 45 -11.96 -34.84 15.59
C LEU A 45 -12.91 -34.79 14.40
N LYS A 46 -13.72 -35.83 14.24
CA LYS A 46 -14.92 -35.78 13.38
C LYS A 46 -16.06 -35.09 14.16
N ASP A 47 -17.05 -34.51 13.48
CA ASP A 47 -18.17 -33.80 14.12
C ASP A 47 -18.81 -34.59 15.28
N ALA A 48 -19.13 -35.86 15.05
CA ALA A 48 -19.75 -36.73 16.06
C ALA A 48 -18.88 -36.98 17.30
N GLU A 49 -17.57 -36.77 17.20
CA GLU A 49 -16.59 -36.98 18.26
C GLU A 49 -16.28 -35.70 19.05
N ILE A 50 -16.65 -34.52 18.52
CA ILE A 50 -16.37 -33.24 19.18
C ILE A 50 -17.11 -33.16 20.52
N ALA A 51 -18.40 -33.49 20.53
CA ALA A 51 -19.19 -33.53 21.78
C ALA A 51 -18.62 -34.54 22.78
N GLN A 52 -18.24 -35.73 22.33
CA GLN A 52 -17.64 -36.77 23.18
C GLN A 52 -16.30 -36.31 23.79
N TRP A 53 -15.47 -35.61 23.02
CA TRP A 53 -14.22 -35.06 23.52
C TRP A 53 -14.43 -33.91 24.52
N ILE A 54 -15.36 -32.99 24.24
CA ILE A 54 -15.71 -31.89 25.16
C ILE A 54 -16.18 -32.45 26.51
N GLU A 55 -17.05 -33.46 26.47
CA GLU A 55 -17.62 -34.12 27.66
C GLU A 55 -16.68 -35.14 28.33
N GLN A 56 -15.51 -35.42 27.73
CA GLN A 56 -14.57 -36.45 28.16
C GLN A 56 -15.22 -37.84 28.30
N SER A 57 -16.05 -38.22 27.33
CA SER A 57 -16.75 -39.50 27.29
C SER A 57 -16.10 -40.49 26.32
N GLY A 58 -16.45 -41.77 26.45
CA GLY A 58 -15.94 -42.85 25.59
C GLY A 58 -14.40 -42.92 25.56
N ARG A 59 -13.81 -42.77 24.36
CA ARG A 59 -12.36 -42.83 24.12
C ARG A 59 -11.57 -41.61 24.61
N TYR A 60 -12.26 -40.57 25.05
CA TYR A 60 -11.67 -39.30 25.52
C TYR A 60 -11.81 -39.10 27.02
N GLN A 61 -12.09 -40.18 27.77
CA GLN A 61 -11.97 -40.12 29.22
C GLN A 61 -10.55 -39.70 29.63
N PRO A 62 -10.41 -39.00 30.77
CA PRO A 62 -9.10 -38.63 31.29
C PRO A 62 -8.24 -39.87 31.47
N THR A 63 -7.00 -39.82 30.97
CA THR A 63 -6.02 -40.88 31.21
C THR A 63 -5.75 -40.96 32.72
N LYS A 64 -5.72 -42.18 33.27
CA LYS A 64 -5.25 -42.36 34.65
C LYS A 64 -3.72 -42.25 34.63
N ALA A 65 -3.14 -41.53 35.60
CA ALA A 65 -1.69 -41.37 35.71
C ALA A 65 -0.96 -42.73 35.64
N SER A 66 0.11 -42.80 34.85
CA SER A 66 0.93 -44.00 34.66
C SER A 66 1.70 -44.40 35.93
N SER A 67 1.86 -43.48 36.89
CA SER A 67 2.61 -43.67 38.12
C SER A 67 1.90 -43.00 39.31
N GLY A 68 1.33 -43.80 40.22
CA GLY A 68 1.10 -43.52 41.65
C GLY A 68 0.22 -42.33 42.10
N SER A 69 0.47 -41.12 41.61
CA SER A 69 -0.18 -39.88 42.02
C SER A 69 -1.44 -39.62 41.18
N LYS A 70 -2.56 -39.26 41.83
CA LYS A 70 -3.85 -39.05 41.15
C LYS A 70 -4.24 -37.58 40.98
N ASP A 71 -3.47 -36.67 41.57
CA ASP A 71 -3.86 -35.26 41.65
C ASP A 71 -3.34 -34.50 40.44
N VAL A 72 -4.26 -33.99 39.62
CA VAL A 72 -3.96 -33.12 38.48
C VAL A 72 -3.64 -31.73 39.02
N VAL A 73 -2.45 -31.24 38.70
CA VAL A 73 -1.93 -29.93 39.16
C VAL A 73 -1.78 -28.92 38.03
N GLY A 74 -2.21 -29.29 36.83
CA GLY A 74 -2.30 -28.40 35.68
C GLY A 74 -2.52 -29.16 34.39
N GLY A 75 -2.64 -28.41 33.29
CA GLY A 75 -2.85 -29.00 31.98
C GLY A 75 -3.49 -28.03 31.00
N LEU A 76 -3.52 -28.44 29.73
CA LEU A 76 -4.08 -27.69 28.63
C LEU A 76 -5.08 -28.57 27.89
N ARG A 77 -6.30 -28.09 27.69
CA ARG A 77 -7.30 -28.71 26.82
C ARG A 77 -7.71 -27.70 25.76
N ILE A 78 -7.25 -27.92 24.54
CA ILE A 78 -7.38 -26.97 23.44
C ILE A 78 -8.19 -27.60 22.31
N LEU A 79 -9.32 -26.99 21.98
CA LEU A 79 -10.04 -27.29 20.74
C LEU A 79 -9.57 -26.32 19.65
N LEU A 80 -9.03 -26.86 18.57
CA LEU A 80 -8.62 -26.14 17.37
C LEU A 80 -9.73 -26.28 16.33
N CYS A 81 -10.34 -25.18 15.92
CA CYS A 81 -11.36 -25.16 14.88
C CYS A 81 -10.88 -24.38 13.65
N GLU A 82 -11.01 -25.01 12.49
CA GLU A 82 -10.71 -24.38 11.20
C GLU A 82 -11.78 -23.35 10.84
N ARG A 83 -11.33 -22.23 10.28
CA ARG A 83 -12.19 -21.12 9.86
C ARG A 83 -12.48 -21.21 8.37
N ALA A 84 -13.76 -21.29 8.02
CA ALA A 84 -14.22 -21.14 6.65
C ALA A 84 -14.13 -19.67 6.18
N TYR A 85 -14.21 -19.44 4.87
CA TYR A 85 -14.24 -18.08 4.30
C TYR A 85 -15.36 -17.23 4.95
N GLY A 86 -15.02 -16.05 5.49
CA GLY A 86 -15.93 -15.19 6.25
C GLY A 86 -15.82 -15.38 7.77
N LEU A 87 -16.85 -15.03 8.53
CA LEU A 87 -16.95 -15.28 9.99
C LEU A 87 -17.41 -16.72 10.30
N LYS A 88 -17.42 -17.61 9.31
CA LYS A 88 -18.05 -18.92 9.44
C LYS A 88 -17.22 -19.91 10.25
N PHE A 89 -17.77 -20.36 11.38
CA PHE A 89 -17.20 -21.43 12.21
C PHE A 89 -17.53 -22.79 11.59
N ASP A 90 -16.56 -23.71 11.57
CA ASP A 90 -16.79 -25.10 11.16
C ASP A 90 -17.31 -25.96 12.33
N LEU A 91 -18.16 -25.36 13.14
CA LEU A 91 -18.86 -25.90 14.31
C LEU A 91 -20.33 -25.47 14.22
N ASP A 92 -21.23 -26.30 14.72
CA ASP A 92 -22.63 -25.97 14.94
C ASP A 92 -22.81 -25.17 16.25
N LEU A 93 -23.89 -24.40 16.33
CA LEU A 93 -24.18 -23.53 17.47
C LEU A 93 -24.45 -24.33 18.76
N GLU A 94 -25.02 -25.52 18.64
CA GLU A 94 -25.32 -26.40 19.79
C GLU A 94 -24.02 -26.94 20.39
N THR A 95 -23.13 -27.50 19.58
CA THR A 95 -21.79 -27.93 20.02
C THR A 95 -20.99 -26.78 20.59
N TYR A 96 -21.03 -25.59 19.98
CA TYR A 96 -20.35 -24.41 20.54
C TYR A 96 -20.94 -23.98 21.90
N THR A 97 -22.25 -24.05 22.07
CA THR A 97 -22.89 -23.70 23.36
C THR A 97 -22.49 -24.70 24.45
N THR A 98 -22.40 -25.99 24.10
CA THR A 98 -21.86 -27.03 24.99
C THR A 98 -20.40 -26.79 25.31
N LEU A 99 -19.57 -26.43 24.31
CA LEU A 99 -18.17 -26.05 24.50
C LEU A 99 -18.04 -24.86 25.44
N GLU A 100 -18.75 -23.76 25.19
CA GLU A 100 -18.71 -22.54 26.00
C GLU A 100 -19.08 -22.83 27.45
N SER A 101 -20.11 -23.64 27.67
CA SER A 101 -20.55 -24.06 29.01
C SER A 101 -19.50 -24.92 29.72
N LYS A 102 -18.97 -25.95 29.05
CA LYS A 102 -18.00 -26.90 29.64
C LYS A 102 -16.61 -26.31 29.82
N PHE A 103 -16.18 -25.44 28.91
CA PHE A 103 -14.86 -24.79 28.96
C PHE A 103 -14.92 -23.47 29.73
N HIS A 104 -16.10 -23.04 30.20
CA HIS A 104 -16.33 -21.78 30.87
C HIS A 104 -15.79 -20.57 30.10
N LEU A 105 -15.93 -20.60 28.76
CA LEU A 105 -15.42 -19.54 27.91
C LEU A 105 -16.18 -18.22 28.19
N PRO A 106 -15.51 -17.05 28.13
CA PRO A 106 -16.19 -15.79 28.36
C PRO A 106 -17.29 -15.54 27.33
N ALA A 107 -18.44 -15.00 27.76
CA ALA A 107 -19.58 -14.69 26.87
C ALA A 107 -19.24 -13.68 25.75
N ALA A 108 -18.13 -12.93 25.92
CA ALA A 108 -17.59 -12.03 24.91
C ALA A 108 -16.82 -12.73 23.77
N THR A 109 -16.60 -14.06 23.85
CA THR A 109 -15.77 -14.81 22.89
C THR A 109 -16.19 -14.58 21.45
N ILE A 110 -17.44 -14.86 21.12
CA ILE A 110 -17.94 -14.77 19.74
C ILE A 110 -17.91 -13.33 19.19
N PRO A 111 -18.42 -12.31 19.90
CA PRO A 111 -18.28 -10.91 19.46
C PRO A 111 -16.82 -10.47 19.26
N THR A 112 -15.91 -10.94 20.12
CA THR A 112 -14.49 -10.59 20.07
C THR A 112 -13.80 -11.25 18.88
N LEU A 113 -14.10 -12.53 18.62
CA LEU A 113 -13.56 -13.26 17.48
C LEU A 113 -14.05 -12.73 16.13
N ALA A 114 -15.23 -12.08 16.12
CA ALA A 114 -15.79 -11.45 14.94
C ALA A 114 -15.12 -10.12 14.55
N ASN A 115 -14.31 -9.53 15.43
CA ASN A 115 -13.64 -8.27 15.14
C ASN A 115 -12.40 -8.48 14.25
N GLU A 116 -12.48 -8.00 13.00
CA GLU A 116 -11.40 -8.12 12.01
C GLU A 116 -10.18 -7.22 12.30
N ALA A 117 -10.35 -6.15 13.08
CA ALA A 117 -9.24 -5.26 13.45
C ALA A 117 -8.30 -5.89 14.48
N GLY A 118 -8.73 -6.96 15.14
CA GLY A 118 -8.05 -7.54 16.29
C GLY A 118 -8.44 -6.85 17.59
N THR A 119 -8.42 -7.61 18.69
CA THR A 119 -8.90 -7.16 20.00
C THR A 119 -8.44 -8.14 21.07
N TYR A 120 -8.38 -7.71 22.32
CA TYR A 120 -8.02 -8.56 23.45
C TYR A 120 -8.77 -8.12 24.70
N SER A 121 -9.07 -9.07 25.60
CA SER A 121 -9.77 -8.77 26.85
C SER A 121 -9.48 -9.84 27.92
N ARG A 122 -9.65 -9.46 29.18
CA ARG A 122 -9.64 -10.36 30.33
C ARG A 122 -10.99 -10.36 31.06
N HIS A 123 -11.34 -11.47 31.67
CA HIS A 123 -12.59 -11.71 32.39
C HIS A 123 -12.28 -12.45 33.69
N PHE A 124 -12.91 -12.05 34.80
CA PHE A 124 -12.78 -12.75 36.07
C PHE A 124 -14.11 -13.39 36.45
N THR A 125 -14.05 -14.62 36.91
CA THR A 125 -15.18 -15.32 37.51
C THR A 125 -14.90 -15.46 39.00
N TYR A 126 -15.83 -14.99 39.83
CA TYR A 126 -15.73 -15.03 41.28
C TYR A 126 -16.49 -16.23 41.84
N ASP A 127 -16.09 -16.69 43.02
CA ASP A 127 -16.84 -17.70 43.77
C ASP A 127 -18.24 -17.14 44.11
N LYS A 128 -19.25 -18.02 44.08
CA LYS A 128 -20.60 -17.68 44.50
C LYS A 128 -20.68 -17.43 46.00
N SER A 129 -19.79 -18.06 46.76
CA SER A 129 -19.77 -17.99 48.24
C SER A 129 -18.90 -16.85 48.76
N ASP A 130 -17.81 -16.52 48.05
CA ASP A 130 -16.91 -15.42 48.36
C ASP A 130 -16.71 -14.53 47.13
N ILE A 131 -17.32 -13.34 47.17
CA ILE A 131 -17.30 -12.38 46.05
C ILE A 131 -15.90 -11.82 45.77
N ASN A 132 -14.95 -11.95 46.70
CA ASN A 132 -13.58 -11.48 46.53
C ASN A 132 -12.62 -12.58 46.05
N LYS A 133 -13.03 -13.85 46.13
CA LYS A 133 -12.23 -14.98 45.65
C LYS A 133 -12.45 -15.17 44.15
N VAL A 134 -11.40 -14.95 43.36
CA VAL A 134 -11.42 -15.32 41.94
C VAL A 134 -11.27 -16.84 41.83
N THR A 135 -12.11 -17.47 41.01
CA THR A 135 -12.06 -18.92 40.72
C THR A 135 -11.57 -19.20 39.31
N ARG A 136 -11.86 -18.31 38.35
CA ARG A 136 -11.40 -18.47 36.96
C ARG A 136 -10.96 -17.16 36.33
N ILE A 137 -10.00 -17.28 35.42
CA ILE A 137 -9.49 -16.18 34.60
C ILE A 137 -9.76 -16.51 33.14
N GLY A 138 -10.60 -15.71 32.49
CA GLY A 138 -10.86 -15.79 31.07
C GLY A 138 -9.98 -14.80 30.29
N ILE A 139 -9.37 -15.25 29.19
CA ILE A 139 -8.58 -14.38 28.30
C ILE A 139 -9.06 -14.61 26.87
N ILE A 140 -9.29 -13.51 26.14
CA ILE A 140 -9.60 -13.57 24.72
C ILE A 140 -8.59 -12.72 23.97
N ILE A 141 -8.01 -13.27 22.90
CA ILE A 141 -7.09 -12.58 22.01
C ILE A 141 -7.51 -12.87 20.57
N LYS A 142 -7.83 -11.84 19.79
CA LYS A 142 -8.07 -11.94 18.35
C LYS A 142 -6.99 -11.15 17.62
N MET A 143 -6.24 -11.83 16.77
CA MET A 143 -5.25 -11.17 15.91
C MET A 143 -5.93 -10.41 14.77
N PRO A 144 -5.33 -9.33 14.25
CA PRO A 144 -5.89 -8.59 13.12
C PRO A 144 -6.00 -9.52 11.91
N GLN A 145 -7.03 -9.33 11.10
CA GLN A 145 -7.25 -10.18 9.93
C GLN A 145 -6.24 -9.84 8.83
N LYS A 146 -5.10 -10.54 8.84
CA LYS A 146 -4.07 -10.47 7.81
C LYS A 146 -3.62 -11.88 7.44
N ARG A 147 -4.28 -12.47 6.44
CA ARG A 147 -4.12 -13.89 6.08
C ARG A 147 -2.66 -14.34 5.90
N GLU A 148 -1.80 -13.49 5.36
CA GLU A 148 -0.40 -13.83 5.13
C GLU A 148 0.46 -13.85 6.41
N ILE A 149 -0.06 -13.34 7.52
CA ILE A 149 0.59 -13.33 8.84
C ILE A 149 -0.17 -14.23 9.80
N ALA A 150 -1.42 -13.87 10.07
CA ALA A 150 -2.26 -14.52 11.04
C ALA A 150 -3.74 -14.20 10.78
N ASN A 151 -4.58 -15.22 10.91
CA ASN A 151 -6.02 -15.03 11.02
C ASN A 151 -6.59 -15.99 12.06
N TYR A 152 -6.11 -15.84 13.30
CA TYR A 152 -6.51 -16.66 14.42
C TYR A 152 -6.97 -15.84 15.63
N GLY A 153 -7.72 -16.49 16.50
CA GLY A 153 -8.09 -16.00 17.80
C GLY A 153 -8.10 -17.13 18.83
N LEU A 154 -7.77 -16.76 20.06
CA LEU A 154 -7.75 -17.58 21.25
C LEU A 154 -8.86 -17.08 22.17
N SER A 155 -9.67 -18.00 22.69
CA SER A 155 -10.49 -17.77 23.88
C SER A 155 -10.17 -18.86 24.87
N MET A 156 -9.88 -18.51 26.11
CA MET A 156 -9.51 -19.48 27.14
C MET A 156 -10.12 -19.13 28.48
N SER A 157 -10.22 -20.14 29.33
CA SER A 157 -10.52 -20.05 30.74
C SER A 157 -9.47 -20.86 31.50
N TYR A 158 -8.91 -20.24 32.52
CA TYR A 158 -8.00 -20.87 33.48
C TYR A 158 -8.72 -21.07 34.80
N ASP A 159 -8.64 -22.27 35.35
CA ASP A 159 -9.20 -22.61 36.66
C ASP A 159 -8.11 -22.55 37.74
N LEU A 160 -8.30 -21.68 38.73
CA LEU A 160 -7.35 -21.40 39.80
C LEU A 160 -7.22 -22.56 40.80
N ASP A 161 -8.27 -23.39 40.95
CA ASP A 161 -8.26 -24.49 41.92
C ASP A 161 -7.54 -25.72 41.33
N THR A 162 -7.61 -25.92 40.01
CA THR A 162 -7.02 -27.10 39.33
C THR A 162 -5.73 -26.83 38.54
N GLY A 163 -5.41 -25.55 38.28
CA GLY A 163 -4.29 -25.17 37.41
C GLY A 163 -4.49 -25.49 35.93
N CYS A 164 -5.69 -25.92 35.53
CA CYS A 164 -5.99 -26.34 34.16
C CYS A 164 -6.48 -25.17 33.31
N THR A 165 -5.98 -25.10 32.07
CA THR A 165 -6.47 -24.19 31.04
C THR A 165 -7.34 -24.93 30.02
N THR A 166 -8.56 -24.47 29.84
CA THR A 166 -9.43 -24.85 28.72
C THR A 166 -9.42 -23.74 27.67
N ALA A 167 -9.19 -24.08 26.41
CA ALA A 167 -9.07 -23.10 25.34
C ALA A 167 -9.79 -23.53 24.05
N PHE A 168 -10.33 -22.53 23.38
CA PHE A 168 -10.86 -22.59 22.04
C PHE A 168 -10.01 -21.70 21.15
N ILE A 169 -9.29 -22.32 20.21
CA ILE A 169 -8.52 -21.63 19.18
C ILE A 169 -9.28 -21.74 17.87
N PHE A 170 -9.52 -20.59 17.27
CA PHE A 170 -10.21 -20.47 16.00
C PHE A 170 -9.29 -19.80 14.99
N ALA A 171 -8.99 -20.46 13.88
CA ALA A 171 -8.11 -19.88 12.88
C ALA A 171 -8.32 -20.42 11.48
N SER A 172 -7.89 -19.62 10.50
CA SER A 172 -7.82 -20.03 9.10
C SER A 172 -6.48 -20.70 8.82
N GLU A 173 -6.50 -21.75 8.01
CA GLU A 173 -5.34 -22.52 7.53
C GLU A 173 -4.59 -23.27 8.67
N ILE A 174 -5.28 -23.72 9.74
CA ILE A 174 -4.67 -24.55 10.82
C ILE A 174 -4.31 -25.94 10.29
N MET A 175 -5.17 -26.47 9.42
CA MET A 175 -5.12 -27.87 8.99
C MET A 175 -4.71 -28.06 7.52
N THR A 176 -4.51 -26.97 6.77
CA THR A 176 -4.08 -26.98 5.36
C THR A 176 -2.63 -26.50 5.21
N PRO A 177 -1.73 -27.26 4.58
CA PRO A 177 -0.36 -26.80 4.25
C PRO A 177 -0.38 -25.57 3.34
N PHE A 178 0.59 -24.65 3.51
CA PHE A 178 0.73 -23.44 2.68
C PHE A 178 1.02 -23.75 1.20
N GLU A 179 1.58 -24.94 0.91
CA GLU A 179 2.02 -25.37 -0.43
C GLU A 179 0.91 -25.46 -1.49
N THR A 180 -0.33 -25.82 -1.12
CA THR A 180 -1.44 -25.98 -2.09
C THR A 180 -1.89 -24.66 -2.72
N ARG A 181 -1.37 -23.52 -2.26
CA ARG A 181 -1.83 -22.20 -2.72
C ARG A 181 -1.03 -21.59 -3.88
N ASN A 182 0.22 -21.99 -4.09
CA ASN A 182 1.00 -21.44 -5.22
C ASN A 182 0.56 -21.99 -6.59
N SER A 183 -0.15 -23.13 -6.63
CA SER A 183 -0.79 -23.65 -7.84
C SER A 183 -2.08 -22.88 -8.19
N GLU A 184 -2.90 -22.52 -7.19
CA GLU A 184 -4.17 -21.81 -7.42
C GLU A 184 -4.03 -20.28 -7.50
N SER A 185 -3.02 -19.69 -6.87
CA SER A 185 -2.72 -18.24 -7.03
C SER A 185 -2.18 -17.91 -8.43
N ARG A 186 -1.75 -18.91 -9.21
CA ARG A 186 -1.48 -18.80 -10.66
C ARG A 186 -2.76 -18.77 -11.50
N ALA A 187 -3.93 -19.10 -10.94
CA ALA A 187 -5.20 -19.19 -11.66
C ALA A 187 -6.04 -17.90 -11.63
N ILE A 188 -5.66 -16.88 -10.83
CA ILE A 188 -6.21 -15.53 -11.01
C ILE A 188 -5.40 -14.82 -12.10
N LYS A 189 -5.60 -15.27 -13.35
CA LYS A 189 -5.33 -14.42 -14.51
C LYS A 189 -6.27 -13.23 -14.39
N TYR A 190 -5.73 -12.07 -14.00
CA TYR A 190 -6.31 -10.82 -14.44
C TYR A 190 -6.36 -10.90 -15.97
N SER A 191 -7.56 -11.08 -16.51
CA SER A 191 -7.84 -10.99 -17.93
C SER A 191 -7.84 -9.50 -18.29
N PRO A 192 -6.86 -8.97 -19.04
CA PRO A 192 -7.07 -7.73 -19.73
C PRO A 192 -7.84 -8.10 -21.00
N ARG A 193 -9.17 -8.01 -20.94
CA ARG A 193 -9.93 -7.73 -22.17
C ARG A 193 -9.67 -6.27 -22.53
N CYS A 194 -8.57 -6.04 -23.23
CA CYS A 194 -8.43 -4.89 -24.13
C CYS A 194 -7.59 -5.36 -25.32
N SER A 195 -8.21 -5.28 -26.48
CA SER A 195 -7.73 -5.68 -27.81
C SER A 195 -6.22 -5.49 -28.05
N GLU A 196 -5.55 -6.59 -28.38
CA GLU A 196 -4.23 -6.58 -29.01
C GLU A 196 -4.32 -5.91 -30.39
N ALA A 197 -3.94 -4.64 -30.46
CA ALA A 197 -3.26 -4.11 -31.63
C ALA A 197 -1.76 -4.28 -31.38
N GLN A 198 -1.13 -5.11 -32.20
CA GLN A 198 0.31 -5.38 -32.25
C GLN A 198 1.12 -4.09 -32.13
N HIS A 199 2.19 -4.07 -31.32
CA HIS A 199 3.48 -3.42 -31.63
C HIS A 199 4.58 -4.05 -30.76
N ARG A 200 5.66 -4.51 -31.41
CA ARG A 200 6.85 -5.15 -30.81
C ARG A 200 7.65 -4.16 -29.98
N VAL A 201 8.08 -4.57 -28.78
CA VAL A 201 9.17 -3.95 -28.00
C VAL A 201 10.39 -4.90 -28.02
N PRO A 202 11.65 -4.40 -28.10
CA PRO A 202 12.83 -5.25 -28.26
C PRO A 202 13.22 -5.97 -26.96
N LYS A 203 13.66 -7.23 -27.09
CA LYS A 203 14.21 -8.03 -25.99
C LYS A 203 15.57 -7.47 -25.55
N HIS A 204 15.68 -7.04 -24.29
CA HIS A 204 16.98 -6.91 -23.62
C HIS A 204 17.30 -8.19 -22.83
N ASP A 205 18.59 -8.51 -22.80
CA ASP A 205 19.22 -9.79 -22.44
C ASP A 205 18.78 -10.40 -21.10
N LEU A 206 18.59 -11.73 -21.10
CA LEU A 206 17.93 -12.55 -20.05
C LEU A 206 18.91 -13.33 -19.17
N THR A 207 20.16 -12.90 -19.04
CA THR A 207 21.22 -13.73 -18.43
C THR A 207 21.31 -13.65 -16.91
N ASP A 208 20.68 -12.67 -16.25
CA ASP A 208 20.83 -12.45 -14.78
C ASP A 208 19.70 -13.02 -13.92
N LYS A 209 18.57 -13.46 -14.50
CA LYS A 209 17.43 -14.03 -13.75
C LYS A 209 17.78 -15.31 -12.96
N ARG A 210 18.79 -16.07 -13.40
CA ARG A 210 19.17 -17.36 -12.80
C ARG A 210 19.85 -17.25 -11.43
N ALA A 211 20.42 -16.09 -11.08
CA ALA A 211 21.08 -15.89 -9.79
C ALA A 211 20.08 -15.44 -8.71
N ASP A 212 19.17 -14.52 -9.07
CA ASP A 212 18.05 -14.10 -8.24
C ASP A 212 17.12 -15.27 -7.89
N ASP A 213 16.86 -16.16 -8.86
CA ASP A 213 16.05 -17.37 -8.64
C ASP A 213 16.67 -18.32 -7.58
N LYS A 214 17.99 -18.34 -7.40
CA LYS A 214 18.67 -19.21 -6.42
C LYS A 214 18.59 -18.67 -4.99
N VAL A 215 18.81 -17.38 -4.78
CA VAL A 215 18.65 -16.76 -3.44
C VAL A 215 17.19 -16.80 -3.02
N TRP A 216 16.29 -16.56 -3.98
CA TRP A 216 14.85 -16.64 -3.78
C TRP A 216 14.36 -18.07 -3.56
N SER A 217 14.99 -19.08 -4.15
CA SER A 217 14.69 -20.49 -3.88
C SER A 217 15.01 -20.90 -2.44
N ALA A 218 16.05 -20.34 -1.82
CA ALA A 218 16.38 -20.59 -0.41
C ALA A 218 15.37 -19.93 0.54
N SER A 219 14.92 -18.71 0.24
CA SER A 219 13.84 -18.05 0.98
C SER A 219 12.49 -18.75 0.78
N LYS A 220 12.25 -19.28 -0.42
CA LYS A 220 11.09 -20.12 -0.72
C LYS A 220 11.16 -21.44 0.04
N ILE A 221 12.33 -22.06 0.16
CA ILE A 221 12.56 -23.24 1.02
C ILE A 221 12.33 -22.89 2.50
N ALA A 222 12.71 -21.70 2.97
CA ALA A 222 12.41 -21.25 4.33
C ALA A 222 10.90 -20.96 4.56
N MET A 223 10.19 -20.50 3.53
CA MET A 223 8.72 -20.40 3.52
C MET A 223 8.05 -21.79 3.46
N GLU A 224 8.64 -22.75 2.74
CA GLU A 224 8.23 -24.17 2.65
C GLU A 224 8.52 -24.91 3.99
N GLU A 225 9.60 -24.59 4.70
CA GLU A 225 9.89 -25.14 6.03
C GLU A 225 9.00 -24.53 7.13
N SER A 226 8.63 -23.25 7.01
CA SER A 226 7.63 -22.59 7.88
C SER A 226 6.18 -22.99 7.56
N SER A 227 5.98 -23.84 6.55
CA SER A 227 4.68 -24.36 6.08
C SER A 227 4.33 -25.73 6.70
N LYS A 228 5.08 -26.20 7.71
CA LYS A 228 4.66 -27.40 8.45
C LYS A 228 3.33 -27.11 9.16
N MET A 229 2.49 -28.14 9.26
CA MET A 229 1.11 -27.98 9.73
C MET A 229 1.07 -27.25 11.07
N TRP A 230 0.27 -26.17 11.15
CA TRP A 230 0.13 -25.31 12.32
C TRP A 230 -0.10 -26.09 13.63
N HIS A 231 -0.87 -27.18 13.57
CA HIS A 231 -1.15 -28.03 14.73
C HIS A 231 0.03 -28.92 15.14
N THR A 232 0.91 -29.31 14.21
CA THR A 232 2.13 -30.07 14.53
C THR A 232 3.20 -29.16 15.12
N GLU A 233 3.37 -27.96 14.57
CA GLU A 233 4.29 -26.97 15.15
C GLU A 233 3.79 -26.43 16.49
N LEU A 234 2.50 -26.09 16.60
CA LEU A 234 1.93 -25.64 17.87
C LEU A 234 1.98 -26.77 18.92
N GLY A 235 1.71 -28.01 18.52
CA GLY A 235 1.81 -29.18 19.38
C GLY A 235 3.24 -29.42 19.89
N SER A 236 4.25 -29.33 19.02
CA SER A 236 5.65 -29.46 19.44
C SER A 236 6.09 -28.32 20.35
N VAL A 237 5.70 -27.08 20.03
CA VAL A 237 6.01 -25.92 20.88
C VAL A 237 5.35 -26.07 22.24
N ILE A 238 4.09 -26.49 22.31
CA ILE A 238 3.42 -26.75 23.60
C ILE A 238 4.16 -27.85 24.37
N ALA A 239 4.58 -28.92 23.70
CA ALA A 239 5.33 -30.02 24.33
C ALA A 239 6.62 -29.54 25.02
N ASP A 240 7.33 -28.58 24.41
CA ASP A 240 8.58 -28.01 24.94
C ASP A 240 8.39 -27.16 26.21
N PHE A 241 7.15 -26.70 26.50
CA PHE A 241 6.83 -25.84 27.65
C PHE A 241 6.15 -26.59 28.82
N TYR A 242 6.56 -27.83 29.11
CA TYR A 242 5.98 -28.69 30.16
C TYR A 242 5.78 -27.98 31.51
N ASP A 243 6.80 -27.27 31.98
CA ASP A 243 6.78 -26.61 33.29
C ASP A 243 5.79 -25.46 33.37
N ALA A 244 5.46 -24.86 32.22
CA ALA A 244 4.59 -23.69 32.14
C ALA A 244 3.11 -24.02 31.91
N TRP A 245 2.71 -25.28 31.69
CA TRP A 245 1.30 -25.62 31.39
C TRP A 245 0.31 -25.25 32.49
N ALA A 246 0.76 -25.23 33.74
CA ALA A 246 -0.04 -24.80 34.87
C ALA A 246 -0.15 -23.27 34.99
N HIS A 247 0.58 -22.50 34.17
CA HIS A 247 0.60 -21.04 34.23
C HIS A 247 -0.45 -20.42 33.29
N PRO A 248 -1.33 -19.52 33.77
CA PRO A 248 -2.43 -18.96 32.97
C PRO A 248 -1.98 -18.14 31.75
N THR A 249 -0.78 -17.54 31.80
CA THR A 249 -0.23 -16.77 30.66
C THR A 249 0.58 -17.62 29.69
N CYS A 250 0.81 -18.91 29.94
CA CYS A 250 1.61 -19.76 29.05
C CYS A 250 1.05 -19.79 27.62
N LEU A 251 -0.23 -20.14 27.46
CA LEU A 251 -0.86 -20.21 26.15
C LEU A 251 -0.92 -18.85 25.43
N PRO A 252 -1.30 -17.72 26.07
CA PRO A 252 -1.17 -16.39 25.49
C PRO A 252 0.26 -16.05 25.04
N CYS A 253 1.29 -16.41 25.82
CA CYS A 253 2.69 -16.16 25.47
C CYS A 253 3.09 -16.93 24.21
N ILE A 254 2.71 -18.22 24.10
CA ILE A 254 2.99 -19.04 22.91
C ILE A 254 2.34 -18.41 21.67
N ILE A 255 1.06 -18.04 21.76
CA ILE A 255 0.29 -17.47 20.65
C ILE A 255 0.83 -16.10 20.23
N LEU A 256 1.20 -15.23 21.18
CA LEU A 256 1.79 -13.93 20.87
C LEU A 256 3.18 -14.06 20.25
N THR A 257 3.99 -15.00 20.73
CA THR A 257 5.34 -15.27 20.20
C THR A 257 5.27 -15.82 18.77
N ASP A 258 4.37 -16.77 18.50
CA ASP A 258 4.14 -17.29 17.15
C ASP A 258 3.66 -16.17 16.20
N HIS A 259 2.69 -15.36 16.65
CA HIS A 259 2.21 -14.22 15.85
C HIS A 259 3.35 -13.26 15.51
N MET A 260 4.22 -12.97 16.49
CA MET A 260 5.33 -12.05 16.31
C MET A 260 6.38 -12.63 15.37
N ARG A 261 6.71 -13.93 15.49
CA ARG A 261 7.60 -14.63 14.56
C ARG A 261 7.11 -14.53 13.11
N ARG A 262 5.82 -14.79 12.87
CA ARG A 262 5.19 -14.67 11.54
C ARG A 262 5.19 -13.23 11.02
N THR A 263 4.85 -12.28 11.89
CA THR A 263 4.83 -10.86 11.55
C THR A 263 6.21 -10.37 11.14
N LYS A 264 7.24 -10.71 11.93
CA LYS A 264 8.64 -10.39 11.64
C LYS A 264 9.06 -10.97 10.28
N HIS A 265 8.86 -12.27 10.08
CA HIS A 265 9.21 -12.94 8.82
C HIS A 265 8.51 -12.28 7.62
N PHE A 266 7.21 -11.99 7.71
CA PHE A 266 6.47 -11.36 6.63
C PHE A 266 6.94 -9.92 6.33
N CYS A 267 7.32 -9.13 7.35
CA CYS A 267 7.76 -7.76 7.16
C CYS A 267 9.20 -7.65 6.65
N GLU A 268 10.08 -8.55 7.08
CA GLU A 268 11.50 -8.55 6.69
C GLU A 268 11.73 -9.24 5.35
N TRP A 269 11.12 -10.41 5.16
CA TRP A 269 11.43 -11.31 4.04
C TRP A 269 10.24 -11.54 3.09
N GLY A 270 9.04 -11.12 3.51
CA GLY A 270 7.82 -11.34 2.73
C GLY A 270 7.59 -10.34 1.60
N LYS A 271 6.39 -10.44 1.02
CA LYS A 271 5.96 -9.62 -0.12
C LYS A 271 6.07 -8.10 0.11
N PRO A 272 5.82 -7.53 1.31
CA PRO A 272 5.97 -6.09 1.52
C PRO A 272 7.38 -5.59 1.22
N MET A 273 8.43 -6.30 1.66
CA MET A 273 9.79 -5.87 1.37
C MET A 273 10.14 -6.04 -0.12
N GLN A 274 9.81 -7.18 -0.71
CA GLN A 274 10.12 -7.48 -2.12
C GLN A 274 9.54 -6.44 -3.07
N LEU A 275 8.26 -6.11 -2.92
CA LEU A 275 7.59 -5.16 -3.80
C LEU A 275 8.10 -3.74 -3.59
N THR A 276 8.52 -3.40 -2.37
CA THR A 276 9.17 -2.13 -2.07
C THR A 276 10.49 -2.02 -2.85
N TRP A 277 11.31 -3.08 -2.83
CA TRP A 277 12.55 -3.13 -3.62
C TRP A 277 12.32 -3.14 -5.13
N GLU A 278 11.32 -3.86 -5.62
CA GLU A 278 10.97 -3.86 -7.05
C GLU A 278 10.58 -2.46 -7.53
N ILE A 279 9.76 -1.75 -6.74
CA ILE A 279 9.35 -0.36 -7.04
C ILE A 279 10.57 0.57 -7.05
N GLU A 280 11.45 0.48 -6.06
CA GLU A 280 12.66 1.30 -5.98
C GLU A 280 13.60 1.04 -7.16
N ARG A 281 13.77 -0.22 -7.54
CA ARG A 281 14.55 -0.62 -8.72
C ARG A 281 13.94 -0.10 -10.00
N ASP A 282 12.62 -0.22 -10.17
CA ASP A 282 11.93 0.20 -11.38
C ASP A 282 11.90 1.73 -11.54
N LEU A 283 11.91 2.48 -10.43
CA LEU A 283 12.10 3.92 -10.42
C LEU A 283 13.55 4.30 -10.74
N GLY A 284 14.53 3.56 -10.22
CA GLY A 284 15.95 3.69 -10.56
C GLY A 284 16.64 4.95 -10.02
N VAL A 285 15.92 5.81 -9.29
CA VAL A 285 16.44 7.07 -8.72
C VAL A 285 16.94 6.90 -7.28
N THR A 286 16.46 5.87 -6.57
CA THR A 286 16.90 5.57 -5.20
C THR A 286 17.17 4.08 -5.05
N SER A 287 18.38 3.73 -4.62
CA SER A 287 18.73 2.37 -4.19
C SER A 287 19.07 2.41 -2.71
N VAL A 288 18.40 1.57 -1.94
CA VAL A 288 18.75 1.35 -0.53
C VAL A 288 19.79 0.24 -0.52
N GLY A 289 20.91 0.44 0.18
CA GLY A 289 21.92 -0.60 0.33
C GLY A 289 21.29 -1.88 0.86
N SER A 290 21.30 -2.95 0.04
CA SER A 290 20.97 -4.29 0.49
C SER A 290 22.27 -5.00 0.85
N PRO A 291 22.34 -5.77 1.96
CA PRO A 291 23.47 -6.65 2.22
C PRO A 291 23.74 -7.63 1.05
N TYR A 292 22.71 -7.92 0.25
CA TYR A 292 22.78 -8.80 -0.92
C TYR A 292 23.14 -8.08 -2.23
N ALA A 293 23.03 -6.75 -2.29
CA ALA A 293 23.40 -5.98 -3.49
C ALA A 293 24.93 -5.88 -3.68
N PHE A 294 25.73 -6.30 -2.70
CA PHE A 294 27.19 -6.35 -2.84
C PHE A 294 27.67 -7.59 -3.63
N VAL A 295 26.80 -8.57 -3.88
CA VAL A 295 27.16 -9.79 -4.63
C VAL A 295 26.77 -9.64 -6.10
N ARG A 296 27.53 -8.80 -6.80
CA ARG A 296 27.98 -8.92 -8.20
C ARG A 296 28.09 -7.53 -8.82
N GLY A 297 29.34 -7.12 -9.06
CA GLY A 297 29.88 -6.42 -10.23
C GLY A 297 29.00 -5.57 -11.18
N ALA A 298 27.85 -5.09 -10.75
CA ALA A 298 26.98 -4.22 -11.49
C ALA A 298 27.46 -2.79 -11.27
N SER A 299 28.59 -2.47 -11.88
CA SER A 299 28.83 -1.12 -12.42
C SER A 299 27.85 -0.83 -13.58
N SER A 300 26.60 -1.28 -13.49
CA SER A 300 25.57 -0.93 -14.44
C SER A 300 25.23 0.51 -14.15
N ALA A 301 25.68 1.37 -15.06
CA ALA A 301 25.55 2.81 -15.00
C ALA A 301 24.21 3.23 -14.40
N TYR A 302 24.27 4.15 -13.44
CA TYR A 302 23.19 4.99 -12.97
C TYR A 302 22.61 5.81 -14.15
N SER A 303 22.01 5.15 -15.13
CA SER A 303 21.26 5.84 -16.18
C SER A 303 19.90 6.15 -15.58
N VAL A 304 19.61 7.43 -15.37
CA VAL A 304 18.25 7.90 -15.12
C VAL A 304 17.38 7.33 -16.25
N GLN A 305 16.61 6.28 -15.96
CA GLN A 305 15.70 5.74 -16.94
C GLN A 305 14.68 6.83 -17.25
N HIS A 306 14.50 7.13 -18.53
CA HIS A 306 13.42 8.00 -18.95
C HIS A 306 12.10 7.31 -18.56
N ILE A 307 11.40 7.88 -17.59
CA ILE A 307 10.08 7.43 -17.19
C ILE A 307 9.11 8.03 -18.19
N ASP A 308 8.54 7.21 -19.07
CA ASP A 308 7.45 7.67 -19.93
C ASP A 308 6.15 7.80 -19.13
N ARG A 309 5.15 8.45 -19.71
CA ARG A 309 3.85 8.66 -19.07
C ARG A 309 3.15 7.36 -18.69
N ALA A 310 3.25 6.31 -19.51
CA ALA A 310 2.58 5.03 -19.24
C ALA A 310 3.21 4.32 -18.02
N LYS A 311 4.54 4.31 -17.94
CA LYS A 311 5.31 3.78 -16.81
C LYS A 311 5.06 4.61 -15.54
N ALA A 312 4.91 5.93 -15.66
CA ALA A 312 4.56 6.79 -14.53
C ALA A 312 3.17 6.47 -13.95
N GLU A 313 2.17 6.26 -14.82
CA GLU A 313 0.82 5.84 -14.41
C GLU A 313 0.84 4.46 -13.71
N GLU A 314 1.56 3.50 -14.29
CA GLU A 314 1.75 2.16 -13.70
C GLU A 314 2.42 2.22 -12.31
N LEU A 315 3.55 2.94 -12.21
CA LEU A 315 4.28 3.10 -10.96
C LEU A 315 3.44 3.82 -9.89
N THR A 316 2.63 4.81 -10.28
CA THR A 316 1.71 5.50 -9.35
C THR A 316 0.71 4.52 -8.74
N VAL A 317 0.12 3.64 -9.55
CA VAL A 317 -0.81 2.61 -9.05
C VAL A 317 -0.09 1.60 -8.15
N ARG A 318 1.09 1.14 -8.55
CA ARG A 318 1.90 0.18 -7.77
C ARG A 318 2.32 0.75 -6.42
N ILE A 319 2.84 1.99 -6.38
CA ILE A 319 3.24 2.67 -5.14
C ILE A 319 2.06 2.86 -4.19
N ASN A 320 0.91 3.31 -4.69
CA ASN A 320 -0.28 3.51 -3.85
C ASN A 320 -0.87 2.19 -3.34
N THR A 321 -0.91 1.16 -4.19
CA THR A 321 -1.32 -0.19 -3.80
C THR A 321 -0.40 -0.75 -2.72
N GLN A 322 0.91 -0.60 -2.89
CA GLN A 322 1.89 -1.07 -1.94
C GLN A 322 1.86 -0.28 -0.62
N SER A 323 1.67 1.05 -0.68
CA SER A 323 1.47 1.89 0.49
C SER A 323 0.26 1.44 1.32
N THR A 324 -0.84 1.10 0.64
CA THR A 324 -2.04 0.53 1.29
C THR A 324 -1.73 -0.80 1.96
N ARG A 325 -0.97 -1.69 1.29
CA ARG A 325 -0.59 -2.99 1.86
C ARG A 325 0.32 -2.85 3.09
N ILE A 326 1.29 -1.95 3.06
CA ILE A 326 2.16 -1.63 4.19
C ILE A 326 1.32 -1.08 5.35
N LEU A 327 0.37 -0.18 5.06
CA LEU A 327 -0.54 0.37 6.06
C LEU A 327 -1.36 -0.73 6.76
N PHE A 328 -1.95 -1.67 6.03
CA PHE A 328 -2.65 -2.80 6.64
C PHE A 328 -1.71 -3.70 7.47
N THR A 329 -0.48 -3.89 7.00
CA THR A 329 0.54 -4.71 7.69
C THR A 329 1.00 -4.08 9.00
N SER A 330 1.04 -2.75 9.08
CA SER A 330 1.46 -2.01 10.30
C SER A 330 0.59 -2.29 11.54
N ARG A 331 -0.64 -2.79 11.35
CA ARG A 331 -1.55 -3.13 12.44
C ARG A 331 -1.12 -4.37 13.23
N SER A 332 -0.47 -5.33 12.57
CA SER A 332 -0.05 -6.59 13.18
C SER A 332 0.99 -6.41 14.30
N PRO A 333 2.15 -5.74 14.08
CA PRO A 333 3.11 -5.52 15.15
C PRO A 333 2.53 -4.60 16.24
N GLU A 334 1.74 -3.59 15.89
CA GLU A 334 1.14 -2.68 16.87
C GLU A 334 0.14 -3.39 17.81
N LEU A 335 -0.72 -4.28 17.28
CA LEU A 335 -1.61 -5.07 18.14
C LEU A 335 -0.81 -6.04 19.01
N ASN A 336 0.21 -6.71 18.46
CA ASN A 336 1.02 -7.65 19.22
C ASN A 336 1.74 -6.97 20.39
N ARG A 337 2.31 -5.78 20.17
CA ARG A 337 2.92 -4.94 21.20
C ARG A 337 1.93 -4.64 22.32
N ARG A 338 0.79 -4.04 21.98
CA ARG A 338 -0.25 -3.65 22.98
C ARG A 338 -0.83 -4.87 23.71
N CYS A 339 -1.01 -5.99 23.02
CA CYS A 339 -1.50 -7.21 23.62
C CYS A 339 -0.46 -7.81 24.57
N SER A 340 0.82 -7.80 24.21
CA SER A 340 1.92 -8.26 25.07
C SER A 340 2.07 -7.38 26.31
N GLU A 341 1.97 -6.06 26.19
CA GLU A 341 1.92 -5.12 27.33
C GLU A 341 0.74 -5.42 28.25
N TYR A 342 -0.44 -5.64 27.66
CA TYR A 342 -1.64 -5.97 28.42
C TYR A 342 -1.52 -7.34 29.11
N MET A 343 -0.95 -8.33 28.44
CA MET A 343 -0.68 -9.65 29.02
C MET A 343 0.37 -9.59 30.12
N LEU A 344 1.41 -8.75 29.99
CA LEU A 344 2.40 -8.52 31.04
C LEU A 344 1.75 -7.86 32.28
N ALA A 345 0.85 -6.90 32.07
CA ALA A 345 0.08 -6.31 33.16
C ALA A 345 -0.84 -7.33 33.86
N VAL A 346 -1.46 -8.24 33.09
CA VAL A 346 -2.23 -9.37 33.65
C VAL A 346 -1.31 -10.31 34.41
N HIS A 347 -0.16 -10.67 33.83
CA HIS A 347 0.85 -11.54 34.43
C HIS A 347 1.29 -11.04 35.81
N ASN A 348 1.65 -9.75 35.90
CA ASN A 348 2.09 -9.11 37.14
C ASN A 348 0.97 -8.95 38.19
N MET A 349 -0.30 -9.06 37.78
CA MET A 349 -1.44 -9.05 38.70
C MET A 349 -1.69 -10.42 39.34
N LEU A 350 -1.31 -11.52 38.66
CA LEU A 350 -1.62 -12.88 39.11
C LEU A 350 -1.16 -13.19 40.54
N PRO A 351 0.07 -12.88 40.97
CA PRO A 351 0.51 -13.19 42.33
C PRO A 351 -0.39 -12.60 43.43
N LYS A 352 -1.10 -11.51 43.12
CA LYS A 352 -1.97 -10.78 44.07
C LYS A 352 -3.38 -11.36 44.17
N LEU A 353 -3.77 -12.27 43.28
CA LEU A 353 -5.15 -12.80 43.18
C LEU A 353 -5.40 -14.06 44.04
N GLY A 354 -4.41 -14.56 44.78
CA GLY A 354 -4.53 -15.64 45.78
C GLY A 354 -4.00 -17.01 45.34
N SER A 355 -3.38 -17.75 46.28
CA SER A 355 -2.72 -19.07 46.16
C SER A 355 -1.71 -19.25 45.00
N PHE A 356 -1.16 -18.16 44.46
CA PHE A 356 -0.08 -18.21 43.47
C PHE A 356 1.33 -18.31 44.10
N ASP A 357 1.44 -18.52 45.42
CA ASP A 357 2.73 -18.71 46.11
C ASP A 357 3.56 -19.88 45.51
N GLN A 358 2.89 -20.84 44.85
CA GLN A 358 3.53 -21.94 44.11
C GLN A 358 3.91 -21.60 42.66
N LEU A 359 3.32 -20.56 42.05
CA LEU A 359 3.68 -20.11 40.70
C LEU A 359 4.80 -19.06 40.69
N GLY A 360 5.17 -18.48 41.83
CA GLY A 360 6.27 -17.50 41.97
C GLY A 360 7.68 -18.06 41.72
N GLY A 361 7.79 -19.14 40.94
CA GLY A 361 9.02 -19.80 40.56
C GLY A 361 9.66 -19.22 39.29
N PRO A 362 10.78 -19.82 38.81
CA PRO A 362 11.54 -19.35 37.66
C PRO A 362 10.72 -19.24 36.37
N VAL A 363 9.66 -20.05 36.23
CA VAL A 363 8.76 -20.05 35.08
C VAL A 363 7.97 -18.74 34.97
N HIS A 364 7.55 -18.15 36.09
CA HIS A 364 6.82 -16.87 36.09
C HIS A 364 7.71 -15.75 35.55
N SER A 365 8.92 -15.61 36.10
CA SER A 365 9.89 -14.63 35.60
C SER A 365 10.26 -14.86 34.13
N GLN A 366 10.45 -16.11 33.70
CA GLN A 366 10.75 -16.43 32.30
C GLN A 366 9.61 -16.03 31.35
N LEU A 367 8.35 -16.26 31.74
CA LEU A 367 7.20 -15.85 30.93
C LEU A 367 7.07 -14.33 30.85
N ALA A 368 7.39 -13.60 31.93
CA ALA A 368 7.47 -12.15 31.91
C ALA A 368 8.56 -11.66 30.93
N GLU A 369 9.77 -12.23 31.00
CA GLU A 369 10.88 -11.92 30.09
C GLU A 369 10.51 -12.20 28.62
N VAL A 370 9.80 -13.29 28.33
CA VAL A 370 9.32 -13.60 26.97
C VAL A 370 8.32 -12.55 26.48
N LEU A 371 7.41 -12.08 27.34
CA LEU A 371 6.48 -11.00 26.99
C LEU A 371 7.22 -9.68 26.76
N GLU A 372 8.19 -9.33 27.61
CA GLU A 372 9.03 -8.14 27.44
C GLU A 372 9.85 -8.21 26.14
N PHE A 373 10.45 -9.36 25.85
CA PHE A 373 11.14 -9.59 24.59
C PHE A 373 10.22 -9.41 23.39
N ASN A 374 8.99 -9.96 23.44
CA ASN A 374 8.00 -9.79 22.38
C ASN A 374 7.60 -8.31 22.19
N ILE A 375 7.49 -7.52 23.27
CA ILE A 375 7.21 -6.08 23.18
C ILE A 375 8.31 -5.36 22.38
N HIS A 376 9.57 -5.59 22.73
CA HIS A 376 10.71 -4.98 22.04
C HIS A 376 10.83 -5.43 20.58
N GLN A 377 10.58 -6.72 20.30
CA GLN A 377 10.56 -7.25 18.94
C GLN A 377 9.43 -6.66 18.10
N ALA A 378 8.25 -6.47 18.68
CA ALA A 378 7.13 -5.83 18.03
C ALA A 378 7.44 -4.36 17.69
N GLU A 379 8.11 -3.64 18.60
CA GLU A 379 8.54 -2.25 18.36
C GLU A 379 9.58 -2.18 17.23
N ALA A 380 10.59 -3.05 17.24
CA ALA A 380 11.59 -3.09 16.17
C ALA A 380 10.97 -3.34 14.78
N VAL A 381 10.05 -4.31 14.69
CA VAL A 381 9.34 -4.62 13.44
C VAL A 381 8.38 -3.50 13.05
N ARG A 382 7.77 -2.81 14.01
CA ARG A 382 6.97 -1.61 13.75
C ARG A 382 7.81 -0.50 13.12
N SER A 383 8.97 -0.17 13.71
CA SER A 383 9.88 0.84 13.14
C SER A 383 10.31 0.47 11.72
N HIS A 384 10.55 -0.83 11.46
CA HIS A 384 10.84 -1.33 10.11
C HIS A 384 9.69 -1.09 9.12
N VAL A 385 8.45 -1.36 9.52
CA VAL A 385 7.26 -1.11 8.69
C VAL A 385 7.03 0.39 8.46
N GLU A 386 7.27 1.23 9.47
CA GLU A 386 7.23 2.69 9.34
C GLU A 386 8.30 3.20 8.36
N GLY A 387 9.50 2.62 8.39
CA GLY A 387 10.55 2.86 7.40
C GLY A 387 10.12 2.52 5.97
N MET A 388 9.48 1.36 5.76
CA MET A 388 8.93 1.00 4.44
C MET A 388 7.84 1.99 3.97
N LYS A 389 6.99 2.46 4.88
CA LYS A 389 5.97 3.47 4.57
C LYS A 389 6.62 4.80 4.14
N ALA A 390 7.64 5.26 4.88
CA ALA A 390 8.39 6.46 4.53
C ALA A 390 9.09 6.32 3.17
N ARG A 391 9.65 5.14 2.86
CA ARG A 391 10.25 4.84 1.56
C ARG A 391 9.24 4.98 0.42
N MET A 392 8.04 4.42 0.54
CA MET A 392 7.00 4.57 -0.49
C MET A 392 6.54 6.01 -0.68
N ALA A 393 6.42 6.79 0.41
CA ALA A 393 6.10 8.21 0.31
C ALA A 393 7.20 8.98 -0.45
N LEU A 394 8.47 8.65 -0.18
CA LEU A 394 9.60 9.23 -0.91
C LEU A 394 9.59 8.85 -2.39
N GLN A 395 9.34 7.57 -2.73
CA GLN A 395 9.23 7.14 -4.14
C GLN A 395 8.12 7.90 -4.87
N LEU A 396 6.98 8.12 -4.23
CA LEU A 396 5.86 8.84 -4.84
C LEU A 396 6.21 10.31 -5.11
N ASN A 397 6.88 10.97 -4.16
CA ASN A 397 7.33 12.35 -4.32
C ASN A 397 8.37 12.49 -5.44
N VAL A 398 9.30 11.54 -5.54
CA VAL A 398 10.28 11.50 -6.62
C VAL A 398 9.58 11.31 -7.96
N LEU A 399 8.63 10.38 -8.06
CA LEU A 399 7.88 10.12 -9.28
C LEU A 399 7.13 11.39 -9.76
N TYR A 400 6.42 12.07 -8.86
CA TYR A 400 5.74 13.33 -9.21
C TYR A 400 6.71 14.43 -9.65
N SER A 401 7.88 14.53 -9.02
CA SER A 401 8.90 15.50 -9.40
C SER A 401 9.46 15.22 -10.79
N VAL A 402 9.70 13.94 -11.13
CA VAL A 402 10.18 13.54 -12.46
C VAL A 402 9.13 13.83 -13.53
N VAL A 403 7.86 13.50 -13.28
CA VAL A 403 6.75 13.79 -14.20
C VAL A 403 6.61 15.31 -14.43
N ALA A 404 6.66 16.11 -13.36
CA ALA A 404 6.58 17.57 -13.48
C ALA A 404 7.74 18.16 -14.29
N GLN A 405 8.95 17.62 -14.14
CA GLN A 405 10.11 18.05 -14.95
C GLN A 405 9.95 17.71 -16.43
N GLU A 406 9.38 16.54 -16.73
CA GLU A 406 9.08 16.14 -18.10
C GLU A 406 8.02 17.06 -18.73
N ASP A 407 6.92 17.33 -18.03
CA ASP A 407 5.87 18.25 -18.48
C ASP A 407 6.43 19.65 -18.72
N ASN A 408 7.23 20.19 -17.79
CA ASN A 408 7.88 21.49 -17.97
C ASN A 408 8.80 21.52 -19.20
N ARG A 409 9.54 20.43 -19.45
CA ARG A 409 10.40 20.31 -20.63
C ARG A 409 9.60 20.20 -21.93
N LEU A 410 8.46 19.50 -21.92
CA LEU A 410 7.55 19.42 -23.06
C LEU A 410 6.91 20.78 -23.33
N SER A 411 6.43 21.49 -22.30
CA SER A 411 5.90 22.86 -22.42
C SER A 411 6.96 23.83 -22.95
N ALA A 412 8.20 23.76 -22.48
CA ALA A 412 9.29 24.58 -23.01
C ALA A 412 9.57 24.29 -24.49
N ARG A 413 9.51 23.01 -24.90
CA ARG A 413 9.66 22.61 -26.30
C ARG A 413 8.49 23.10 -27.16
N LEU A 414 7.26 22.98 -26.66
CA LEU A 414 6.06 23.49 -27.34
C LEU A 414 6.12 25.02 -27.50
N ALA A 415 6.51 25.75 -26.47
CA ALA A 415 6.73 27.20 -26.54
C ALA A 415 7.81 27.56 -27.58
N ALA A 416 8.92 26.81 -27.61
CA ALA A 416 9.98 27.01 -28.60
C ALA A 416 9.51 26.69 -30.05
N SER A 417 8.69 25.65 -30.25
CA SER A 417 8.11 25.37 -31.57
C SER A 417 7.08 26.41 -31.99
N SER A 418 6.21 26.88 -31.08
CA SER A 418 5.28 27.98 -31.36
C SER A 418 6.02 29.28 -31.71
N GLY A 419 7.19 29.51 -31.11
CA GLY A 419 8.09 30.59 -31.50
C GLY A 419 8.59 30.48 -32.95
N LYS A 420 8.86 29.25 -33.43
CA LYS A 420 9.23 29.01 -34.85
C LYS A 420 8.03 29.21 -35.78
N ASP A 421 6.85 28.72 -35.43
CA ASP A 421 5.63 28.91 -36.22
C ASP A 421 5.29 30.40 -36.38
N SER A 422 5.55 31.19 -35.34
CA SER A 422 5.42 32.65 -35.38
C SER A 422 6.34 33.30 -36.43
N THR A 423 7.51 32.72 -36.72
CA THR A 423 8.41 33.22 -37.77
C THR A 423 7.81 32.98 -39.16
N SER A 424 7.24 31.80 -39.40
CA SER A 424 6.52 31.50 -40.65
C SER A 424 5.33 32.44 -40.86
N MET A 425 4.56 32.72 -39.80
CA MET A 425 3.45 33.67 -39.84
C MET A 425 3.92 35.09 -40.19
N LYS A 426 5.05 35.52 -39.63
CA LYS A 426 5.66 36.83 -39.95
C LYS A 426 6.12 36.91 -41.39
N ILE A 427 6.68 35.84 -41.96
CA ILE A 427 7.11 35.80 -43.37
C ILE A 427 5.90 35.96 -44.30
N LEU A 428 4.80 35.26 -44.03
CA LEU A 428 3.58 35.40 -44.83
C LEU A 428 3.01 36.82 -44.77
N ALA A 429 2.93 37.41 -43.56
CA ALA A 429 2.48 38.78 -43.38
C ALA A 429 3.38 39.80 -44.09
N PHE A 430 4.70 39.56 -44.12
CA PHE A 430 5.64 40.38 -44.88
C PHE A 430 5.40 40.27 -46.39
N ILE A 431 5.22 39.06 -46.91
CA ILE A 431 4.92 38.83 -48.33
C ILE A 431 3.61 39.52 -48.73
N THR A 432 2.56 39.43 -47.92
CA THR A 432 1.29 40.11 -48.21
C THR A 432 1.44 41.63 -48.17
N ALA A 433 2.13 42.19 -47.17
CA ALA A 433 2.40 43.62 -47.07
C ALA A 433 3.20 44.18 -48.27
N LEU A 434 4.07 43.35 -48.87
CA LEU A 434 4.85 43.70 -50.06
C LEU A 434 3.97 43.75 -51.33
N PHE A 435 3.06 42.79 -51.50
CA PHE A 435 2.25 42.66 -52.72
C PHE A 435 0.94 43.44 -52.70
N LEU A 436 0.35 43.71 -51.52
CA LEU A 436 -0.95 44.38 -51.38
C LEU A 436 -1.02 45.78 -52.06
N PRO A 437 -0.01 46.66 -51.96
CA PRO A 437 -0.09 47.99 -52.56
C PRO A 437 0.03 47.93 -54.09
N GLY A 438 0.89 47.05 -54.59
CA GLY A 438 1.07 46.86 -56.03
C GLY A 438 -0.17 46.28 -56.71
N THR A 439 -0.81 45.28 -56.07
CA THR A 439 -2.07 44.72 -56.58
C THR A 439 -3.22 45.71 -56.52
N PHE A 440 -3.32 46.52 -55.45
CA PHE A 440 -4.33 47.57 -55.34
C PHE A 440 -4.19 48.65 -56.42
N VAL A 441 -2.96 49.09 -56.70
CA VAL A 441 -2.71 50.07 -57.76
C VAL A 441 -2.99 49.47 -59.14
N ALA A 442 -2.63 48.20 -59.36
CA ALA A 442 -2.96 47.48 -60.59
C ALA A 442 -4.47 47.32 -60.82
N THR A 443 -5.24 47.00 -59.77
CA THR A 443 -6.71 46.89 -59.88
C THR A 443 -7.36 48.24 -60.09
N LEU A 444 -6.92 49.29 -59.39
CA LEU A 444 -7.40 50.66 -59.64
C LEU A 444 -7.16 51.12 -61.08
N PHE A 445 -6.01 50.79 -61.65
CA PHE A 445 -5.69 51.10 -63.05
C PHE A 445 -6.39 50.18 -64.07
N SER A 446 -6.86 49.01 -63.64
CA SER A 446 -7.68 48.09 -64.45
C SER A 446 -9.16 48.49 -64.46
N MET A 447 -9.63 49.25 -63.46
CA MET A 447 -10.95 49.87 -63.50
C MET A 447 -10.90 50.95 -64.59
N GLY A 448 -11.77 50.87 -65.60
CA GLY A 448 -11.72 51.62 -66.86
C GLY A 448 -11.81 53.17 -66.77
N MET A 449 -11.56 53.77 -65.61
CA MET A 449 -11.43 55.21 -65.41
C MET A 449 -10.14 55.79 -66.03
N PHE A 450 -9.10 54.97 -66.25
CA PHE A 450 -7.85 55.40 -66.89
C PHE A 450 -7.79 54.94 -68.35
N ALA A 451 -8.07 55.86 -69.28
CA ALA A 451 -7.96 55.61 -70.72
C ALA A 451 -6.51 55.75 -71.18
N TRP A 452 -5.80 54.64 -71.27
CA TRP A 452 -4.43 54.56 -71.77
C TRP A 452 -4.40 54.90 -73.28
N ARG A 453 -4.12 56.16 -73.63
CA ARG A 453 -4.06 56.58 -75.04
C ARG A 453 -2.74 56.13 -75.65
N PHE A 454 -2.80 55.44 -76.79
CA PHE A 454 -1.65 55.13 -77.63
C PHE A 454 -1.36 56.36 -78.48
N ASP A 455 -0.17 56.93 -78.32
CA ASP A 455 0.24 58.14 -79.02
C ASP A 455 0.67 57.78 -80.45
N ASN A 456 -0.29 57.54 -81.33
CA ASN A 456 -0.03 57.38 -82.77
C ASN A 456 -0.18 58.76 -83.43
N GLY A 457 0.89 59.54 -83.41
CA GLY A 457 1.00 60.75 -84.22
C GLY A 457 0.86 60.42 -85.71
N THR A 458 -0.15 61.01 -86.33
CA THR A 458 -0.41 61.14 -87.79
C THR A 458 0.78 60.88 -88.74
N SER A 459 0.66 59.87 -89.61
CA SER A 459 0.56 60.05 -91.08
C SER A 459 0.54 58.72 -91.84
N ALA A 460 -0.02 58.78 -93.05
CA ALA A 460 -0.39 57.69 -93.93
C ALA A 460 0.73 56.72 -94.32
N ASN A 461 0.27 55.54 -94.77
CA ASN A 461 0.96 54.36 -95.29
C ASN A 461 1.43 53.33 -94.26
N GLY A 462 0.83 52.15 -94.40
CA GLY A 462 0.84 51.07 -93.43
C GLY A 462 2.20 50.44 -93.21
N THR A 463 2.50 50.20 -91.94
CA THR A 463 2.91 48.88 -91.44
C THR A 463 2.55 48.87 -89.94
N GLU A 464 1.72 47.91 -89.54
CA GLU A 464 1.23 47.78 -88.16
C GLU A 464 2.37 47.47 -87.20
N ASN A 465 2.69 48.41 -86.31
CA ASN A 465 3.38 48.14 -85.05
C ASN A 465 2.55 48.76 -83.93
N SER A 466 1.43 48.13 -83.59
CA SER A 466 0.67 48.49 -82.40
C SER A 466 1.51 48.17 -81.17
N SER A 467 2.03 49.19 -80.51
CA SER A 467 2.68 49.05 -79.21
C SER A 467 1.61 48.61 -78.21
N THR A 468 1.62 47.33 -77.82
CA THR A 468 0.63 46.73 -76.90
C THR A 468 0.72 47.27 -75.46
N VAL A 469 1.65 48.19 -75.18
CA VAL A 469 1.86 48.82 -73.86
C VAL A 469 1.87 50.35 -74.03
N SER A 470 1.00 51.05 -73.30
CA SER A 470 0.90 52.51 -73.35
C SER A 470 2.14 53.21 -72.78
N ASN A 471 2.55 54.33 -73.39
CA ASN A 471 3.71 55.14 -73.00
C ASN A 471 3.59 55.73 -71.56
N GLN A 472 2.39 55.71 -70.98
CA GLN A 472 2.13 56.17 -69.60
C GLN A 472 2.38 55.09 -68.53
N PHE A 473 2.84 53.89 -68.91
CA PHE A 473 3.11 52.78 -68.00
C PHE A 473 4.09 53.13 -66.85
N TRP A 474 4.93 54.16 -67.02
CA TRP A 474 5.81 54.66 -65.95
C TRP A 474 5.04 55.19 -64.72
N ILE A 475 3.80 55.67 -64.88
CA ILE A 475 2.95 56.18 -63.80
C ILE A 475 2.60 55.07 -62.79
N TYR A 476 2.47 53.83 -63.25
CA TYR A 476 2.29 52.67 -62.37
C TYR A 476 3.48 52.51 -61.42
N TRP A 477 4.70 52.56 -61.94
CA TRP A 477 5.91 52.44 -61.12
C TRP A 477 6.11 53.66 -60.21
N ALA A 478 5.77 54.85 -60.69
CA ALA A 478 5.85 56.09 -59.92
C ALA A 478 4.84 56.15 -58.73
N THR A 479 3.76 55.38 -58.77
CA THR A 479 2.74 55.32 -57.70
C THR A 479 2.85 54.08 -56.83
N ALA A 480 3.12 52.91 -57.41
CA ALA A 480 3.22 51.65 -56.69
C ALA A 480 4.47 51.58 -55.78
N LEU A 481 5.65 52.02 -56.25
CA LEU A 481 6.88 51.93 -55.44
C LEU A 481 6.84 52.79 -54.16
N PRO A 482 6.42 54.07 -54.20
CA PRO A 482 6.31 54.87 -52.98
C PRO A 482 5.26 54.32 -52.02
N LEU A 483 4.14 53.82 -52.53
CA LEU A 483 3.08 53.25 -51.70
C LEU A 483 3.56 51.99 -50.97
N THR A 484 4.27 51.10 -51.67
CA THR A 484 4.92 49.93 -51.06
C THR A 484 6.00 50.32 -50.06
N ALA A 485 6.77 51.38 -50.33
CA ALA A 485 7.76 51.88 -49.37
C ALA A 485 7.08 52.40 -48.09
N VAL A 486 5.97 53.14 -48.21
CA VAL A 486 5.20 53.65 -47.05
C VAL A 486 4.61 52.51 -46.22
N THR A 487 4.03 51.47 -46.84
CA THR A 487 3.47 50.34 -46.09
C THR A 487 4.55 49.54 -45.36
N LEU A 488 5.70 49.29 -46.01
CA LEU A 488 6.82 48.59 -45.37
C LEU A 488 7.46 49.41 -44.24
N ILE A 489 7.63 50.73 -44.42
CA ILE A 489 8.16 51.62 -43.38
C ILE A 489 7.20 51.68 -42.19
N GLY A 490 5.89 51.80 -42.45
CA GLY A 490 4.87 51.79 -41.40
C GLY A 490 4.88 50.48 -40.58
N TRP A 491 4.94 49.34 -41.26
CA TRP A 491 5.06 48.03 -40.61
C TRP A 491 6.36 47.89 -39.81
N ALA A 492 7.50 48.32 -40.39
CA ALA A 492 8.79 48.25 -39.74
C ALA A 492 8.85 49.13 -38.48
N LEU A 493 8.30 50.35 -38.53
CA LEU A 493 8.23 51.25 -37.37
C LEU A 493 7.34 50.68 -36.27
N TRP A 494 6.16 50.15 -36.62
CA TRP A 494 5.27 49.49 -35.67
C TRP A 494 5.96 48.30 -35.00
N TRP A 495 6.60 47.43 -35.79
CA TRP A 495 7.35 46.28 -35.30
C TRP A 495 8.48 46.68 -34.33
N GLN A 496 9.22 47.75 -34.63
CA GLN A 496 10.29 48.26 -33.77
C GLN A 496 9.76 48.80 -32.44
N VAL A 497 8.59 49.45 -32.44
CA VAL A 497 7.94 49.94 -31.21
C VAL A 497 7.46 48.76 -30.36
N GLU A 498 6.76 47.81 -30.96
CA GLU A 498 6.28 46.59 -30.27
C GLU A 498 7.43 45.81 -29.63
N MET A 499 8.54 45.65 -30.36
CA MET A 499 9.75 45.01 -29.85
C MET A 499 10.43 45.77 -28.72
N ARG A 500 10.29 47.10 -28.64
CA ARG A 500 10.79 47.89 -27.50
C ARG A 500 9.90 47.71 -26.28
N VAL A 501 8.58 47.67 -26.45
CA VAL A 501 7.62 47.42 -25.38
C VAL A 501 7.82 46.02 -24.79
N PHE A 502 7.92 44.99 -25.65
CA PHE A 502 8.16 43.62 -25.22
C PHE A 502 9.48 43.45 -24.46
N ARG A 503 10.57 44.06 -24.95
CA ARG A 503 11.88 44.00 -24.27
C ARG A 503 11.86 44.62 -22.88
N LYS A 504 11.15 45.75 -22.70
CA LYS A 504 10.97 46.37 -21.38
C LYS A 504 10.17 45.48 -20.44
N ALA A 505 9.02 44.97 -20.90
CA ALA A 505 8.18 44.07 -20.12
C ALA A 505 8.92 42.77 -19.73
N PHE A 506 9.76 42.23 -20.61
CA PHE A 506 10.56 41.04 -20.32
C PHE A 506 11.68 41.32 -19.31
N ALA A 507 12.37 42.46 -19.43
CA ALA A 507 13.40 42.86 -18.46
C ALA A 507 12.80 43.10 -17.07
N GLU A 508 11.62 43.74 -16.99
CA GLU A 508 10.87 43.92 -15.74
C GLU A 508 10.47 42.58 -15.12
N ALA A 509 10.06 41.59 -15.93
CA ALA A 509 9.69 40.26 -15.44
C ALA A 509 10.89 39.45 -14.92
N LEU A 510 12.08 39.63 -15.50
CA LEU A 510 13.32 38.99 -15.03
C LEU A 510 13.76 39.59 -13.68
N ASP A 511 13.69 40.92 -13.54
CA ASP A 511 14.00 41.62 -12.30
C ASP A 511 12.99 41.25 -11.18
N GLU A 512 11.71 41.09 -11.53
CA GLU A 512 10.68 40.59 -10.61
C GLU A 512 10.93 39.12 -10.19
N ALA A 513 11.43 38.26 -11.09
CA ALA A 513 11.77 36.88 -10.76
C ALA A 513 13.02 36.75 -9.88
N GLU A 514 13.99 37.66 -10.06
CA GLU A 514 15.23 37.69 -9.28
C GLU A 514 15.02 38.26 -7.87
N THR A 515 13.99 39.09 -7.68
CA THR A 515 13.65 39.71 -6.38
C THR A 515 12.75 38.85 -5.48
N VAL A 516 12.25 37.70 -5.94
CA VAL A 516 11.53 36.74 -5.08
C VAL A 516 12.53 35.83 -4.37
N PRO A 517 12.73 35.95 -3.04
CA PRO A 517 13.62 35.04 -2.32
C PRO A 517 13.05 33.62 -2.37
N ALA A 518 13.93 32.66 -2.70
CA ALA A 518 13.61 31.24 -2.67
C ALA A 518 13.13 30.84 -1.26
N VAL A 519 11.83 30.64 -1.08
CA VAL A 519 11.27 30.08 0.14
C VAL A 519 11.58 28.59 0.16
N GLY A 520 12.76 28.26 0.67
CA GLY A 520 13.11 26.96 1.21
C GLY A 520 13.26 27.08 2.72
N GLY A 521 12.41 26.37 3.48
CA GLY A 521 12.67 26.04 4.88
C GLY A 521 11.65 26.54 5.92
N THR A 522 10.94 25.55 6.48
CA THR A 522 10.34 25.48 7.83
C THR A 522 9.23 26.48 8.22
N ALA A 523 8.08 25.91 8.57
CA ALA A 523 6.96 26.58 9.19
C ALA A 523 7.32 27.19 10.56
N GLU A 524 6.94 28.44 10.77
CA GLU A 524 6.50 28.93 12.07
C GLU A 524 5.20 29.72 11.90
N GLU A 525 4.24 29.40 12.76
CA GLU A 525 2.87 29.88 12.79
C GLU A 525 2.83 31.29 13.37
N GLY A 526 2.43 32.28 12.56
CA GLY A 526 2.31 33.66 12.97
C GLY A 526 1.39 34.43 12.03
N ASP A 527 0.26 34.88 12.57
CA ASP A 527 -0.84 35.61 11.95
C ASP A 527 -0.40 36.70 10.96
N VAL A 528 -0.73 36.56 9.67
CA VAL A 528 -0.64 37.65 8.69
C VAL A 528 -1.94 37.74 7.91
N LYS A 529 -2.70 38.81 8.20
CA LYS A 529 -3.89 39.24 7.46
C LYS A 529 -3.59 39.32 5.96
N LEU A 530 -4.22 38.44 5.21
CA LEU A 530 -4.16 38.41 3.75
C LEU A 530 -5.02 39.54 3.17
N ASP A 531 -4.41 40.71 2.90
CA ASP A 531 -5.08 41.76 2.12
C ASP A 531 -5.22 41.30 0.65
N ARG A 532 -6.37 40.71 0.35
CA ARG A 532 -6.73 40.12 -0.95
C ARG A 532 -7.05 41.16 -2.04
N ARG A 533 -6.75 42.45 -1.85
CA ARG A 533 -7.04 43.49 -2.86
C ARG A 533 -5.77 44.13 -3.39
N LYS A 534 -5.12 43.48 -4.36
CA LYS A 534 -4.35 44.08 -5.49
C LYS A 534 -3.36 43.05 -6.07
N ARG A 535 -3.85 42.01 -6.73
CA ARG A 535 -3.03 41.25 -7.68
C ARG A 535 -3.88 40.86 -8.88
N ARG A 536 -3.99 41.79 -9.83
CA ARG A 536 -4.27 41.43 -11.23
C ARG A 536 -2.98 41.71 -11.99
N PRO A 537 -2.35 40.70 -12.62
CA PRO A 537 -1.16 40.93 -13.41
C PRO A 537 -1.50 41.78 -14.64
N ALA A 538 -0.56 42.63 -15.06
CA ALA A 538 -0.77 43.65 -16.09
C ALA A 538 -1.18 43.05 -17.46
N TRP A 539 -0.82 41.81 -17.75
CA TRP A 539 -1.17 41.10 -19.00
C TRP A 539 -2.67 40.78 -19.14
N LEU A 540 -3.45 40.86 -18.06
CA LEU A 540 -4.91 40.71 -18.11
C LEU A 540 -5.64 41.98 -18.56
N LYS A 541 -4.94 43.12 -18.70
CA LYS A 541 -5.51 44.36 -19.27
C LYS A 541 -5.42 44.42 -20.80
N THR A 542 -4.51 43.67 -21.41
CA THR A 542 -4.29 43.67 -22.88
C THR A 542 -5.21 42.73 -23.64
N LEU A 543 -5.91 41.81 -22.97
CA LEU A 543 -6.88 40.89 -23.58
C LEU A 543 -8.25 41.52 -23.87
N LYS A 544 -8.48 42.80 -23.51
CA LYS A 544 -9.78 43.47 -23.66
C LYS A 544 -9.95 44.33 -24.93
N ILE A 545 -9.07 44.18 -25.93
CA ILE A 545 -9.13 44.93 -27.20
C ILE A 545 -9.64 44.04 -28.36
N GLY A 546 -10.03 42.78 -28.09
CA GLY A 546 -10.50 41.83 -29.12
C GLY A 546 -12.00 41.54 -29.16
N GLU A 547 -12.82 42.14 -28.29
CA GLU A 547 -14.28 41.97 -28.27
C GLU A 547 -14.96 43.34 -28.28
N GLU A 548 -15.01 43.99 -29.44
CA GLU A 548 -16.09 44.95 -29.77
C GLU A 548 -16.12 45.17 -31.29
N HIS A 549 -17.34 45.09 -31.83
CA HIS A 549 -17.74 45.19 -33.24
C HIS A 549 -17.74 43.90 -34.08
N SER A 550 -18.91 43.25 -34.02
CA SER A 550 -19.78 42.73 -35.11
C SER A 550 -19.18 42.14 -36.37
#